data_AF-A0A519Y0N9-F1
#
_entry.id   AF-A0A519Y0N9-F1
#
_cell.length_a   1.000
_cell.length_b   1.000
_cell.length_c   1.000
_cell.angle_alpha   90.00
_cell.angle_beta   90.00
_cell.angle_gamma   90.00
#
_symmetry.space_group_name_H-M   'P 1'
#
loop_
_entity.id
_entity.type
_entity.pdbx_description
1 polymer ?
#
loop_
_entity_poly.entity_id
_entity_poly.type
_entity_poly.pdbx_seq_one_letter_code
_entity_poly.pdbx_strand_id
1 'polypeptide(L)'
;SEAPSFYKGTFELNTLKNTYLDISGWGMGEVWVNNKYVGSYWEEEKQRSILISSENLVQGKNEVVVFEMKNNQQKTMKLSETPIFK
;
A
#
# COMPACT_ATOMS: atom_id res chain seq x y z
N SER A 1 -12.92 4.62 14.94
CA SER A 1 -14.24 4.36 14.33
C SER A 1 -14.09 3.15 13.43
N GLU A 2 -15.16 2.38 13.22
CA GLU A 2 -15.19 1.29 12.23
C GLU A 2 -15.60 1.78 10.83
N ALA A 3 -15.72 3.10 10.65
CA ALA A 3 -16.12 3.68 9.38
C ALA A 3 -14.98 3.58 8.35
N PRO A 4 -15.32 3.43 7.06
CA PRO A 4 -14.37 3.61 5.97
C PRO A 4 -13.61 4.92 6.11
N SER A 5 -12.30 4.87 5.92
CA SER A 5 -11.40 5.97 6.25
C SER A 5 -10.27 6.10 5.24
N PHE A 6 -9.81 7.33 5.05
CA PHE A 6 -8.57 7.61 4.34
C PHE A 6 -7.41 7.69 5.33
N TYR A 7 -6.30 7.08 4.95
CA TYR A 7 -5.02 7.15 5.64
C TYR A 7 -3.98 7.75 4.70
N LYS A 8 -3.08 8.54 5.26
CA LYS A 8 -1.95 9.14 4.53
C LYS A 8 -0.67 8.88 5.31
N GLY A 9 0.34 8.42 4.59
CA GLY A 9 1.66 8.11 5.15
C GLY A 9 2.76 8.45 4.15
N THR A 10 4.01 8.33 4.59
CA THR A 10 5.17 8.60 3.75
C THR A 10 6.27 7.58 4.01
N PHE A 11 7.08 7.30 3.01
CA PHE A 11 8.25 6.43 3.10
C PHE A 11 9.40 7.00 2.26
N GLU A 12 10.64 6.60 2.55
CA GLU A 12 11.82 7.06 1.82
C GLU A 12 12.48 5.93 1.03
N LEU A 13 12.97 6.24 -0.17
CA LEU A 13 13.70 5.30 -1.03
C LEU A 13 15.01 5.92 -1.52
N ASN A 14 16.11 5.18 -1.40
CA ASN A 14 17.40 5.58 -1.97
C ASN A 14 17.59 5.13 -3.42
N THR A 15 16.90 4.07 -3.82
CA THR A 15 17.00 3.49 -5.17
C THR A 15 15.60 3.19 -5.70
N LEU A 16 15.36 3.54 -6.96
CA LEU A 16 14.11 3.25 -7.64
C LEU A 16 14.14 1.83 -8.22
N LYS A 17 13.25 0.99 -7.72
CA LYS A 17 12.97 -0.34 -8.26
C LYS A 17 11.50 -0.69 -8.02
N ASN A 18 10.96 -1.59 -8.83
CA ASN A 18 9.65 -2.15 -8.57
C ASN A 18 9.65 -2.76 -7.15
N THR A 19 8.59 -2.51 -6.41
CA THR A 19 8.44 -2.98 -5.02
C THR A 19 7.01 -3.40 -4.77
N TYR A 20 6.77 -4.11 -3.68
CA TYR A 20 5.46 -4.61 -3.31
C TYR A 20 5.01 -3.96 -2.01
N LEU A 21 3.81 -3.40 -2.00
CA LEU A 21 3.18 -2.87 -0.79
C LEU A 21 2.48 -4.01 -0.06
N ASP A 22 2.93 -4.32 1.14
CA ASP A 22 2.35 -5.33 2.03
C ASP A 22 1.01 -4.84 2.61
N ILE A 23 -0.05 -5.59 2.35
CA ILE A 23 -1.40 -5.32 2.86
C ILE A 23 -1.77 -6.22 4.05
N SER A 24 -0.80 -6.87 4.69
CA SER A 24 -1.02 -7.72 5.86
C SER A 24 -1.64 -6.92 7.01
N GLY A 25 -2.76 -7.42 7.54
CA GLY A 25 -3.56 -6.75 8.56
C GLY A 25 -4.51 -5.66 8.04
N TRP A 26 -4.44 -5.28 6.76
CA TRP A 26 -5.44 -4.42 6.11
C TRP A 26 -6.60 -5.26 5.56
N GLY A 27 -7.81 -4.69 5.57
CA GLY A 27 -9.05 -5.38 5.21
C GLY A 27 -9.38 -5.33 3.72
N MET A 28 -10.04 -4.26 3.27
CA MET A 28 -10.41 -4.06 1.86
C MET A 28 -10.26 -2.58 1.52
N GLY A 29 -9.74 -2.27 0.34
CA GLY A 29 -9.46 -0.87 0.00
C GLY A 29 -8.74 -0.63 -1.30
N GLU A 30 -8.29 0.61 -1.46
CA GLU A 30 -7.62 1.16 -2.64
C GLU A 30 -6.40 1.99 -2.22
N VAL A 31 -5.37 2.02 -3.07
CA VAL A 31 -4.10 2.68 -2.77
C VAL A 31 -3.65 3.60 -3.90
N TRP A 32 -3.12 4.76 -3.51
CA TRP A 32 -2.39 5.67 -4.37
C TRP A 32 -0.98 5.90 -3.82
N VAL A 33 -0.01 6.00 -4.73
CA VAL A 33 1.37 6.41 -4.43
C VAL A 33 1.70 7.61 -5.28
N ASN A 34 2.18 8.71 -4.66
CA ASN A 34 2.48 9.98 -5.34
C ASN A 34 1.34 10.43 -6.27
N ASN A 35 0.10 10.39 -5.77
CA ASN A 35 -1.13 10.75 -6.49
C ASN A 35 -1.46 9.85 -7.70
N LYS A 36 -0.77 8.72 -7.88
CA LYS A 36 -1.07 7.71 -8.91
C LYS A 36 -1.76 6.51 -8.28
N TYR A 37 -2.87 6.06 -8.87
CA TYR A 37 -3.55 4.84 -8.44
C TYR A 37 -2.66 3.63 -8.70
N VAL A 38 -2.44 2.79 -7.69
CA VAL A 38 -1.57 1.60 -7.80
C VAL A 38 -2.33 0.28 -7.67
N GLY A 39 -3.55 0.30 -7.12
CA GLY A 39 -4.41 -0.88 -7.10
C GLY A 39 -5.37 -0.93 -5.91
N SER A 40 -6.24 -1.93 -5.97
CA SER A 40 -7.12 -2.33 -4.87
C SER A 40 -6.57 -3.57 -4.16
N TYR A 41 -7.05 -3.81 -2.94
CA TYR A 41 -6.71 -4.99 -2.17
C TYR A 41 -7.92 -5.51 -1.40
N TRP A 42 -7.91 -6.82 -1.13
CA TRP A 42 -8.87 -7.46 -0.26
C TRP A 42 -8.20 -8.62 0.49
N GLU A 43 -8.45 -8.69 1.79
CA GLU A 43 -7.79 -9.65 2.67
C GLU A 43 -8.19 -11.13 2.45
N GLU A 44 -9.24 -11.37 1.68
CA GLU A 44 -9.66 -12.73 1.35
C GLU A 44 -8.84 -13.30 0.18
N GLU A 45 -8.18 -12.44 -0.58
CA GLU A 45 -7.36 -12.85 -1.72
C GLU A 45 -6.06 -13.53 -1.30
N LYS A 46 -5.60 -14.47 -2.14
CA LYS A 46 -4.32 -15.17 -1.94
C LYS A 46 -3.15 -14.21 -2.00
N GLN A 47 -3.18 -13.24 -2.92
CA GLN A 47 -2.14 -12.23 -3.04
C GLN A 47 -2.34 -11.14 -1.98
N ARG A 48 -1.31 -10.92 -1.17
CA ARG A 48 -1.28 -9.99 -0.03
C ARG A 48 -0.36 -8.80 -0.26
N SER A 49 -0.17 -8.43 -1.53
CA SER A 49 0.61 -7.25 -1.87
C SER A 49 0.21 -6.62 -3.20
N ILE A 50 0.44 -5.32 -3.32
CA ILE A 50 0.24 -4.54 -4.54
C ILE A 50 1.61 -4.22 -5.14
N LEU A 51 1.83 -4.54 -6.42
CA LEU A 51 3.03 -4.11 -7.13
C LEU A 51 2.99 -2.60 -7.38
N ILE A 52 4.01 -1.89 -6.90
CA ILE A 52 4.27 -0.49 -7.24
C ILE A 52 5.38 -0.45 -8.28
N SER A 53 5.03 0.00 -9.49
CA SER A 53 5.99 0.26 -10.56
C SER A 53 6.96 1.37 -10.16
N SER A 54 8.24 1.20 -10.49
CA SER A 54 9.29 2.20 -10.27
C SER A 54 8.98 3.56 -10.90
N GLU A 55 8.17 3.62 -11.95
CA GLU A 55 7.73 4.85 -12.60
C GLU A 55 6.80 5.72 -11.71
N ASN A 56 6.16 5.10 -10.71
CA ASN A 56 5.31 5.80 -9.74
C ASN A 56 6.09 6.27 -8.50
N LEU A 57 7.41 6.01 -8.44
CA LEU A 57 8.27 6.29 -7.31
C LEU A 57 9.27 7.40 -7.60
N VAL A 58 9.68 8.11 -6.54
CA VAL A 58 10.75 9.12 -6.59
C VAL A 58 11.84 8.80 -5.57
N GLN A 59 13.09 9.18 -5.88
CA GLN A 59 14.17 9.07 -4.90
C GLN A 59 13.92 10.06 -3.76
N GLY A 60 14.12 9.62 -2.52
CA GLY A 60 13.74 10.36 -1.32
C GLY A 60 12.30 10.06 -0.91
N LYS A 61 11.56 11.09 -0.52
CA LYS A 61 10.25 10.97 0.13
C LYS A 61 9.12 10.71 -0.87
N ASN A 62 8.39 9.63 -0.63
CA ASN A 62 7.18 9.23 -1.35
C ASN A 62 5.97 9.33 -0.42
N GLU A 63 4.80 9.60 -1.00
CA GLU A 63 3.52 9.62 -0.31
C GLU A 63 2.69 8.39 -0.67
N VAL A 64 2.02 7.80 0.32
CA VAL A 64 0.99 6.78 0.14
C VAL A 64 -0.32 7.27 0.73
N VAL A 65 -1.40 7.11 -0.03
CA VAL A 65 -2.77 7.30 0.44
C VAL A 65 -3.51 5.98 0.31
N VAL A 66 -4.21 5.60 1.37
CA VAL A 66 -4.99 4.36 1.43
C VAL A 66 -6.43 4.72 1.75
N PHE A 67 -7.36 4.29 0.92
CA PHE A 67 -8.77 4.21 1.30
C PHE A 67 -9.03 2.81 1.82
N GLU A 68 -9.53 2.70 3.05
CA GLU A 68 -9.73 1.43 3.73
C GLU A 68 -11.17 1.35 4.25
N MET A 69 -11.83 0.21 4.01
CA MET A 69 -13.28 0.05 4.23
C MET A 69 -13.66 -0.72 5.49
N LYS A 70 -12.82 -1.64 6.00
CA LYS A 70 -13.16 -2.56 7.11
C LYS A 70 -12.63 -2.10 8.48
N ASN A 71 -11.71 -1.15 8.46
CA ASN A 71 -10.99 -0.51 9.55
C ASN A 71 -10.44 -1.48 10.59
N ASN A 72 -9.64 -2.45 10.13
CA ASN A 72 -8.95 -3.47 10.95
C ASN A 72 -7.92 -2.89 11.94
N GLN A 73 -7.95 -1.60 12.24
CA GLN A 73 -7.08 -0.85 13.15
C GLN A 73 -5.59 -0.82 12.77
N GLN A 74 -5.20 -1.45 11.67
CA GLN A 74 -3.87 -1.32 11.09
C GLN A 74 -3.60 0.13 10.66
N LYS A 75 -2.39 0.63 10.94
CA LYS A 75 -1.97 2.01 10.63
C LYS A 75 -0.65 2.08 9.84
N THR A 76 0.03 0.95 9.68
CA THR A 76 1.32 0.87 9.01
C THR A 76 1.23 -0.08 7.83
N MET A 77 1.81 0.32 6.70
CA MET A 77 2.12 -0.57 5.57
C MET A 77 3.63 -0.72 5.46
N LYS A 78 4.08 -1.83 4.89
CA LYS A 78 5.49 -2.14 4.68
C LYS A 78 5.76 -2.34 3.19
N LEU A 79 6.99 -2.08 2.77
CA LEU A 79 7.46 -2.47 1.45
C LEU A 79 8.15 -3.83 1.52
N SER A 80 8.01 -4.59 0.44
CA SER A 80 8.67 -5.87 0.22
C SER A 80 9.36 -5.88 -1.13
N GLU A 81 10.46 -6.62 -1.23
CA GLU A 81 11.17 -6.83 -2.50
C GLU A 81 10.51 -7.91 -3.35
N THR A 82 9.73 -8.79 -2.73
CA THR A 82 9.02 -9.90 -3.37
C THR A 82 7.52 -9.84 -3.10
N PRO A 83 6.68 -10.46 -3.96
CA PRO A 83 5.25 -10.55 -3.71
C PRO A 83 4.96 -11.32 -2.42
N ILE A 84 3.97 -10.87 -1.66
CA ILE A 84 3.48 -11.53 -0.45
C ILE A 84 2.19 -12.28 -0.79
N PHE A 85 2.06 -13.48 -0.25
CA PHE A 85 0.87 -14.33 -0.35
C PHE A 85 0.43 -14.77 1.04
N LYS A 86 -0.84 -15.18 1.17
CA LYS A 86 -1.39 -15.82 2.36
C LYS A 86 -0.86 -17.24 2.54
#